data_AF-A0A6J0C9C2-F1
#
_entry.id   AF-A0A6J0C9C2-F1
#
_cell.length_a   1.000
_cell.length_b   1.000
_cell.length_c   1.000
_cell.angle_alpha   90.00
_cell.angle_beta   90.00
_cell.angle_gamma   90.00
#
_symmetry.space_group_name_H-M   'P 1'
#
loop_
_entity.id
_entity.type
_entity.pdbx_description
1 polymer ?
#
loop_
_entity_poly.entity_id
_entity_poly.type
_entity_poly.pdbx_seq_one_letter_code
_entity_poly.pdbx_strand_id
1 'polypeptide(L)'
;MTSLAKLVFVDTHSRSTQNGATESESDKALSLAFENLFHMPFDIIETYGSTLGTLDISYNKFSRNLQFLAEFDNVTSLNLDHNNIDSYTIFPPLPKLQLLWLNHNKIEDLYPFVKNLRASVPNLRYLCMMGNKAAPSYLNGGSFYEYLQSRLFVISWFPHLVHLDDRAVTPEQRLEAKRLFKRPLFDQIAETTQVPECLKHLHNKMSSILSKPALPVRSKVPKGSNFII
;
A
#
# COMPACT_ATOMS: atom_id res chain seq x y z
N MET A 1 -9.82 -13.31 2.56
CA MET A 1 -10.12 -12.77 3.91
C MET A 1 -8.95 -13.11 4.83
N THR A 2 -8.00 -12.19 5.02
CA THR A 2 -6.86 -12.38 5.94
C THR A 2 -7.32 -12.17 7.38
N SER A 3 -6.72 -12.88 8.33
CA SER A 3 -7.12 -12.91 9.75
C SER A 3 -7.12 -11.53 10.45
N LEU A 4 -6.47 -10.51 9.86
CA LEU A 4 -6.43 -9.14 10.39
C LEU A 4 -7.72 -8.36 10.07
N ALA A 5 -8.38 -8.64 8.95
CA ALA A 5 -9.63 -7.96 8.57
C ALA A 5 -10.74 -8.23 9.61
N LYS A 6 -10.75 -9.46 10.17
CA LYS A 6 -11.64 -9.85 11.28
C LYS A 6 -11.32 -9.16 12.62
N LEU A 7 -10.12 -8.60 12.80
CA LEU A 7 -9.67 -8.06 14.09
C LEU A 7 -9.91 -6.55 14.20
N VAL A 8 -10.08 -5.85 13.07
CA VAL A 8 -10.37 -4.41 13.01
C VAL A 8 -11.84 -4.15 12.66
N PHE A 9 -12.44 -4.98 11.80
CA PHE A 9 -13.85 -4.88 11.42
C PHE A 9 -14.61 -6.07 12.03
N VAL A 10 -14.70 -6.08 13.35
CA VAL A 10 -15.71 -6.91 14.04
C VAL A 10 -17.05 -6.17 13.90
N ASP A 11 -17.96 -6.77 13.14
CA ASP A 11 -19.40 -6.48 13.04
C ASP A 11 -19.86 -5.03 12.84
N THR A 12 -19.79 -4.52 11.61
CA THR A 12 -20.63 -3.41 11.14
C THR A 12 -22.05 -3.83 10.73
N HIS A 13 -22.45 -5.08 10.99
CA HIS A 13 -23.81 -5.58 10.71
C HIS A 13 -24.74 -5.56 11.93
N SER A 14 -24.30 -5.07 13.10
CA SER A 14 -25.19 -4.86 14.24
C SER A 14 -25.98 -3.56 14.05
N ARG A 15 -27.14 -3.70 13.41
CA ARG A 15 -28.28 -2.78 13.53
C ARG A 15 -28.44 -2.38 15.00
N SER A 16 -28.26 -1.08 15.27
CA SER A 16 -28.53 -0.35 16.52
C SER A 16 -29.05 -1.20 17.69
N THR A 17 -28.17 -1.47 18.65
CA THR A 17 -28.59 -1.72 20.03
C THR A 17 -27.78 -0.80 20.91
N GLN A 18 -28.43 0.29 21.35
CA GLN A 18 -27.92 1.10 22.43
C GLN A 18 -27.67 0.23 23.65
N ASN A 19 -26.45 0.27 24.19
CA ASN A 19 -26.20 -0.03 25.58
C ASN A 19 -25.06 0.86 26.07
N GLY A 20 -25.37 1.63 27.11
CA GLY A 20 -24.50 2.65 27.70
C GLY A 20 -23.16 2.07 28.14
N ALA A 21 -22.13 2.46 27.41
CA ALA A 21 -20.78 2.63 27.91
C ALA A 21 -20.29 3.96 27.29
N THR A 22 -19.52 4.73 28.05
CA THR A 22 -18.89 5.96 27.58
C THR A 22 -17.98 5.66 26.39
N GLU A 23 -18.53 5.76 25.18
CA GLU A 23 -17.77 5.67 23.93
C GLU A 23 -16.76 6.82 23.92
N SER A 24 -15.48 6.48 23.78
CA SER A 24 -14.49 7.51 23.52
C SER A 24 -14.85 8.20 22.20
N GLU A 25 -14.67 9.52 22.09
CA GLU A 25 -15.04 10.27 20.87
C GLU A 25 -14.39 9.72 19.59
N SER A 26 -13.38 8.85 19.70
CA SER A 26 -12.70 8.15 18.61
C SER A 26 -13.32 6.81 18.15
N ASP A 27 -14.36 6.30 18.83
CA ASP A 27 -14.88 4.94 18.56
C ASP A 27 -16.03 4.87 17.54
N LYS A 28 -16.54 6.02 17.07
CA LYS A 28 -17.65 6.00 16.10
C LYS A 28 -17.17 5.48 14.74
N ALA A 29 -17.90 4.48 14.25
CA ALA A 29 -17.67 3.85 12.95
C ALA A 29 -18.90 4.01 12.04
N LEU A 30 -18.65 4.27 10.76
CA LEU A 30 -19.68 4.40 9.73
C LEU A 30 -19.26 3.57 8.51
N SER A 31 -20.19 2.77 8.00
CA SER A 31 -20.03 2.06 6.74
C SER A 31 -21.04 2.55 5.72
N LEU A 32 -20.52 2.93 4.55
CA LEU A 32 -21.23 3.30 3.33
C LEU A 32 -20.75 2.41 2.17
N ALA A 33 -20.41 1.15 2.48
CA ALA A 33 -19.93 0.22 1.48
C ALA A 33 -21.04 -0.19 0.50
N PHE A 34 -20.70 -0.43 -0.76
CA PHE A 34 -21.64 -0.87 -1.82
C PHE A 34 -22.75 0.14 -2.19
N GLU A 35 -22.63 1.39 -1.78
CA GLU A 35 -23.64 2.44 -2.01
C GLU A 35 -23.55 3.09 -3.41
N ASN A 36 -22.66 2.61 -4.30
CA ASN A 36 -22.40 3.17 -5.63
C ASN A 36 -22.00 4.67 -5.63
N LEU A 37 -21.42 5.16 -4.54
CA LEU A 37 -21.06 6.56 -4.34
C LEU A 37 -19.86 6.94 -5.21
N PHE A 38 -19.95 8.10 -5.87
CA PHE A 38 -18.81 8.75 -6.54
C PHE A 38 -18.45 10.10 -5.90
N HIS A 39 -19.25 10.53 -4.93
CA HIS A 39 -19.05 11.70 -4.08
C HIS A 39 -19.71 11.45 -2.72
N MET A 40 -19.13 12.02 -1.67
CA MET A 40 -19.66 11.91 -0.31
C MET A 40 -20.91 12.78 -0.15
N PRO A 41 -22.05 12.25 0.33
CA PRO A 41 -23.23 13.05 0.61
C PRO A 41 -22.95 14.10 1.69
N PHE A 42 -23.49 15.31 1.52
CA PHE A 42 -23.23 16.43 2.44
C PHE A 42 -23.75 16.16 3.85
N ASP A 43 -24.95 15.58 3.98
CA ASP A 43 -25.56 15.28 5.29
C ASP A 43 -24.70 14.33 6.13
N ILE A 44 -23.93 13.44 5.49
CA ILE A 44 -22.97 12.56 6.18
C ILE A 44 -21.82 13.37 6.76
N ILE A 45 -21.29 14.33 6.00
CA ILE A 45 -20.21 15.20 6.46
C ILE A 45 -20.71 16.06 7.63
N GLU A 46 -21.88 16.68 7.49
CA GLU A 46 -22.48 17.51 8.54
C GLU A 46 -22.73 16.71 9.83
N THR A 47 -23.20 15.48 9.71
CA THR A 47 -23.55 14.63 10.86
C THR A 47 -22.32 14.03 11.54
N TYR A 48 -21.32 13.59 10.77
CA TYR A 48 -20.24 12.73 11.26
C TYR A 48 -18.83 13.34 11.18
N GLY A 49 -18.62 14.45 10.47
CA GLY A 49 -17.29 15.00 10.18
C GLY A 49 -16.40 15.18 11.40
N SER A 50 -16.94 15.73 12.49
CA SER A 50 -16.19 15.97 13.72
C SER A 50 -16.13 14.79 14.69
N THR A 51 -16.88 13.70 14.47
CA THR A 51 -16.98 12.61 15.47
C THR A 51 -16.55 11.25 14.96
N LEU A 52 -16.37 11.09 13.65
CA LEU A 52 -16.09 9.78 13.07
C LEU A 52 -14.62 9.37 13.23
N GLY A 53 -14.40 8.19 13.79
CA GLY A 53 -13.07 7.57 13.91
C GLY A 53 -12.78 6.55 12.81
N THR A 54 -13.79 5.81 12.37
CA THR A 54 -13.66 4.77 11.34
C THR A 54 -14.66 4.99 10.20
N LEU A 55 -14.15 5.04 8.97
CA LEU A 55 -14.97 5.19 7.76
C LEU A 55 -14.71 4.02 6.80
N ASP A 56 -15.77 3.29 6.47
CA ASP A 56 -15.76 2.30 5.40
C ASP A 56 -16.57 2.82 4.20
N ILE A 57 -15.87 3.11 3.10
CA ILE A 57 -16.46 3.52 1.82
C ILE A 57 -16.00 2.58 0.70
N SER A 58 -15.76 1.31 1.05
CA SER A 58 -15.37 0.27 0.09
C SER A 58 -16.48 -0.06 -0.92
N TYR A 59 -16.12 -0.66 -2.05
CA TYR A 59 -17.07 -1.03 -3.11
C TYR A 59 -17.91 0.14 -3.62
N ASN A 60 -17.24 1.27 -3.87
CA ASN A 60 -17.84 2.48 -4.42
C ASN A 60 -17.08 2.90 -5.69
N LYS A 61 -17.27 4.15 -6.11
CA LYS A 61 -16.71 4.71 -7.35
C LYS A 61 -15.87 5.96 -7.06
N PHE A 62 -15.33 6.08 -5.84
CA PHE A 62 -14.41 7.16 -5.50
C PHE A 62 -13.12 7.04 -6.33
N SER A 63 -12.63 8.18 -6.80
CA SER A 63 -11.48 8.23 -7.72
C SER A 63 -10.44 9.24 -7.24
N ARG A 64 -9.90 10.09 -8.13
CA ARG A 64 -8.81 11.01 -7.80
C ARG A 64 -9.19 12.09 -6.79
N ASN A 65 -10.46 12.49 -6.76
CA ASN A 65 -10.92 13.56 -5.87
C ASN A 65 -11.40 12.99 -4.53
N LEU A 66 -10.52 13.07 -3.53
CA LEU A 66 -10.82 12.66 -2.15
C LEU A 66 -10.80 13.85 -1.17
N GLN A 67 -10.94 15.08 -1.65
CA GLN A 67 -10.82 16.29 -0.81
C GLN A 67 -11.85 16.33 0.33
N PHE A 68 -13.02 15.72 0.16
CA PHE A 68 -14.04 15.60 1.21
C PHE A 68 -13.53 14.89 2.47
N LEU A 69 -12.47 14.08 2.37
CA LEU A 69 -11.86 13.43 3.55
C LEU A 69 -11.26 14.46 4.53
N ALA A 70 -10.98 15.69 4.08
CA ALA A 70 -10.50 16.77 4.93
C ALA A 70 -11.52 17.19 6.00
N GLU A 71 -12.81 16.94 5.76
CA GLU A 71 -13.89 17.29 6.68
C GLU A 71 -14.05 16.28 7.84
N PHE A 72 -13.27 15.19 7.83
CA PHE A 72 -13.33 14.14 8.83
C PHE A 72 -12.15 14.21 9.80
N ASP A 73 -12.24 15.14 10.76
CA ASP A 73 -11.15 15.56 11.66
C ASP A 73 -10.54 14.46 12.54
N ASN A 74 -11.32 13.41 12.80
CA ASN A 74 -10.99 12.37 13.77
C ASN A 74 -10.75 10.99 13.15
N VAL A 75 -10.79 10.87 11.82
CA VAL A 75 -10.65 9.56 11.17
C VAL A 75 -9.24 9.00 11.38
N THR A 76 -9.20 7.81 11.98
CA THR A 76 -8.00 7.02 12.25
C THR A 76 -7.93 5.76 11.38
N SER A 77 -9.08 5.28 10.90
CA SER A 77 -9.23 4.08 10.08
C SER A 77 -10.09 4.36 8.85
N LEU A 78 -9.56 4.08 7.66
CA LEU A 78 -10.22 4.32 6.38
C LEU A 78 -10.12 3.08 5.49
N ASN A 79 -11.28 2.58 5.06
CA ASN A 79 -11.39 1.53 4.06
C ASN A 79 -11.88 2.10 2.72
N LEU A 80 -11.01 2.00 1.71
CA LEU A 80 -11.22 2.44 0.33
C LEU A 80 -11.06 1.27 -0.67
N ASP A 81 -11.21 0.04 -0.20
CA ASP A 81 -11.14 -1.15 -1.05
C ASP A 81 -12.17 -1.07 -2.20
N HIS A 82 -11.83 -1.66 -3.35
CA HIS A 82 -12.74 -1.73 -4.50
C HIS A 82 -13.31 -0.36 -4.94
N ASN A 83 -12.43 0.62 -5.12
CA ASN A 83 -12.76 1.93 -5.68
C ASN A 83 -11.98 2.15 -7.00
N ASN A 84 -11.88 3.41 -7.44
CA ASN A 84 -11.17 3.80 -8.67
C ASN A 84 -9.98 4.72 -8.39
N ILE A 85 -9.29 4.51 -7.26
CA ILE A 85 -8.06 5.22 -6.91
C ILE A 85 -6.95 4.81 -7.86
N ASP A 86 -6.20 5.78 -8.38
CA ASP A 86 -5.09 5.51 -9.29
C ASP A 86 -3.77 6.11 -8.78
N SER A 87 -2.70 5.91 -9.55
CA SER A 87 -1.35 6.33 -9.18
C SER A 87 -1.16 7.84 -8.98
N TYR A 88 -2.13 8.64 -9.42
CA TYR A 88 -2.10 10.10 -9.35
C TYR A 88 -3.09 10.67 -8.33
N THR A 89 -3.85 9.83 -7.62
CA THR A 89 -4.75 10.28 -6.55
C THR A 89 -3.96 11.03 -5.48
N ILE A 90 -4.54 12.14 -5.02
CA ILE A 90 -4.00 12.98 -3.95
C ILE A 90 -5.01 12.96 -2.80
N PHE A 91 -4.56 12.54 -1.63
CA PHE A 91 -5.34 12.60 -0.41
C PHE A 91 -5.19 13.98 0.23
N PRO A 92 -6.23 14.54 0.87
CA PRO A 92 -6.05 15.70 1.73
C PRO A 92 -5.18 15.32 2.94
N PRO A 93 -4.66 16.31 3.70
CA PRO A 93 -3.97 16.03 4.95
C PRO A 93 -4.87 15.27 5.93
N LEU A 94 -4.42 14.09 6.35
CA LEU A 94 -5.12 13.20 7.29
C LEU A 94 -4.15 12.83 8.42
N PRO A 95 -3.83 13.77 9.32
CA PRO A 95 -2.75 13.61 10.29
C PRO A 95 -3.04 12.53 11.34
N LYS A 96 -4.29 12.17 11.57
CA LYS A 96 -4.68 11.13 12.55
C LYS A 96 -4.82 9.73 11.94
N LEU A 97 -4.78 9.60 10.61
CA LEU A 97 -4.98 8.33 9.95
C LEU A 97 -3.83 7.36 10.24
N GLN A 98 -4.18 6.19 10.77
CA GLN A 98 -3.23 5.12 11.11
C GLN A 98 -3.44 3.88 10.26
N LEU A 99 -4.67 3.60 9.83
CA LEU A 99 -5.02 2.43 9.04
C LEU A 99 -5.69 2.84 7.73
N LEU A 100 -5.13 2.33 6.62
CA LEU A 100 -5.63 2.58 5.28
C LEU A 100 -5.67 1.29 4.47
N TRP A 101 -6.86 0.95 3.96
CA TRP A 101 -7.04 -0.15 3.01
C TRP A 101 -7.40 0.40 1.63
N LEU A 102 -6.68 -0.08 0.61
CA LEU A 102 -6.73 0.36 -0.78
C LEU A 102 -6.74 -0.83 -1.74
N ASN A 103 -7.18 -2.00 -1.29
CA ASN A 103 -7.16 -3.20 -2.08
C ASN A 103 -8.03 -3.07 -3.33
N HIS A 104 -7.64 -3.75 -4.41
CA HIS A 104 -8.41 -3.79 -5.65
C HIS A 104 -8.81 -2.41 -6.18
N ASN A 105 -7.84 -1.48 -6.22
CA ASN A 105 -7.95 -0.19 -6.90
C ASN A 105 -7.18 -0.22 -8.23
N LYS A 106 -6.97 0.95 -8.85
CA LYS A 106 -6.32 1.13 -10.16
C LYS A 106 -4.93 1.75 -10.03
N ILE A 107 -4.20 1.45 -8.94
CA ILE A 107 -2.85 1.95 -8.73
C ILE A 107 -1.91 1.09 -9.59
N GLU A 108 -1.34 1.69 -10.64
CA GLU A 108 -0.46 1.00 -11.60
C GLU A 108 1.02 1.18 -11.27
N ASP A 109 1.40 2.39 -10.89
CA ASP A 109 2.74 2.78 -10.48
C ASP A 109 2.78 3.21 -9.01
N LEU A 110 3.82 2.78 -8.28
CA LEU A 110 4.06 3.21 -6.89
C LEU A 110 4.50 4.68 -6.81
N TYR A 111 5.11 5.21 -7.87
CA TYR A 111 5.46 6.63 -7.98
C TYR A 111 4.61 7.27 -9.08
N PRO A 112 3.90 8.38 -8.83
CA PRO A 112 4.01 9.27 -7.66
C PRO A 112 3.14 8.88 -6.45
N PHE A 113 2.35 7.81 -6.53
CA PHE A 113 1.35 7.45 -5.51
C PHE A 113 1.87 7.49 -4.06
N VAL A 114 2.95 6.76 -3.78
CA VAL A 114 3.55 6.66 -2.43
C VAL A 114 4.08 8.01 -1.94
N LYS A 115 4.62 8.85 -2.83
CA LYS A 115 5.09 10.21 -2.50
C LYS A 115 3.91 11.07 -2.03
N ASN A 116 2.84 11.07 -2.81
CA ASN A 116 1.64 11.84 -2.49
C ASN A 116 1.00 11.33 -1.20
N LEU A 117 0.85 10.01 -1.07
CA LEU A 117 0.28 9.39 0.12
C LEU A 117 1.08 9.74 1.37
N ARG A 118 2.41 9.65 1.33
CA ARG A 118 3.27 9.99 2.48
C ARG A 118 3.14 11.45 2.92
N ALA A 119 2.92 12.37 1.99
CA ALA A 119 2.69 13.78 2.33
C ALA A 119 1.36 13.97 3.09
N SER A 120 0.33 13.22 2.70
CA SER A 120 -1.02 13.33 3.26
C SER A 120 -1.22 12.60 4.59
N VAL A 121 -0.64 11.41 4.76
CA VAL A 121 -0.86 10.52 5.93
C VAL A 121 0.44 10.24 6.69
N PRO A 122 1.00 11.23 7.42
CA PRO A 122 2.33 11.12 8.02
C PRO A 122 2.44 10.07 9.14
N ASN A 123 1.32 9.72 9.78
CA ASN A 123 1.25 8.81 10.93
C ASN A 123 0.73 7.42 10.57
N LEU A 124 0.77 7.04 9.29
CA LEU A 124 0.27 5.75 8.82
C LEU A 124 1.07 4.59 9.41
N ARG A 125 0.36 3.60 9.96
CA ARG A 125 0.91 2.40 10.63
C ARG A 125 0.53 1.11 9.92
N TYR A 126 -0.64 1.07 9.30
CA TYR A 126 -1.19 -0.10 8.62
C TYR A 126 -1.62 0.31 7.21
N LEU A 127 -1.01 -0.29 6.20
CA LEU A 127 -1.34 -0.05 4.80
C LEU A 127 -1.59 -1.40 4.11
N CYS A 128 -2.69 -1.50 3.38
CA CYS A 128 -2.97 -2.65 2.53
C CYS A 128 -3.31 -2.15 1.13
N MET A 129 -2.58 -2.62 0.11
CA MET A 129 -2.79 -2.21 -1.28
C MET A 129 -2.77 -3.40 -2.24
N MET A 130 -3.12 -4.59 -1.74
CA MET A 130 -3.14 -5.82 -2.52
C MET A 130 -4.15 -5.73 -3.67
N GLY A 131 -3.91 -6.46 -4.77
CA GLY A 131 -4.81 -6.43 -5.92
C GLY A 131 -4.70 -5.17 -6.78
N ASN A 132 -3.75 -4.28 -6.48
CA ASN A 132 -3.31 -3.22 -7.40
C ASN A 132 -2.15 -3.72 -8.27
N LYS A 133 -2.03 -3.19 -9.49
CA LYS A 133 -0.92 -3.53 -10.41
C LYS A 133 0.44 -3.08 -9.85
N ALA A 134 0.48 -1.98 -9.10
CA ALA A 134 1.66 -1.48 -8.41
C ALA A 134 2.11 -2.36 -7.21
N ALA A 135 1.22 -3.23 -6.71
CA ALA A 135 1.49 -4.15 -5.61
C ALA A 135 1.35 -5.61 -6.13
N PRO A 136 2.31 -6.06 -6.95
CA PRO A 136 2.28 -7.40 -7.50
C PRO A 136 2.30 -8.42 -6.37
N SER A 137 1.43 -9.41 -6.45
CA SER A 137 1.43 -10.58 -5.58
C SER A 137 1.65 -11.83 -6.42
N TYR A 138 2.09 -12.92 -5.78
CA TYR A 138 2.19 -14.22 -6.43
C TYR A 138 0.86 -14.68 -7.05
N LEU A 139 -0.26 -14.25 -6.45
CA LEU A 139 -1.61 -14.57 -6.90
C LEU A 139 -2.01 -13.81 -8.17
N ASN A 140 -1.33 -12.69 -8.46
CA ASN A 140 -1.59 -11.84 -9.63
C ASN A 140 -0.48 -11.99 -10.70
N GLY A 141 0.29 -13.08 -10.66
CA GLY A 141 1.33 -13.37 -11.66
C GLY A 141 2.65 -12.61 -11.49
N GLY A 142 2.84 -11.90 -10.37
CA GLY A 142 4.09 -11.23 -10.06
C GLY A 142 5.18 -12.18 -9.57
N SER A 143 6.44 -11.88 -9.90
CA SER A 143 7.60 -12.59 -9.36
C SER A 143 7.84 -12.22 -7.89
N PHE A 144 8.55 -13.10 -7.16
CA PHE A 144 9.00 -12.79 -5.80
C PHE A 144 9.81 -11.50 -5.73
N TYR A 145 10.67 -11.27 -6.72
CA TYR A 145 11.56 -10.12 -6.76
C TYR A 145 10.79 -8.81 -6.93
N GLU A 146 9.78 -8.78 -7.81
CA GLU A 146 8.93 -7.61 -8.01
C GLU A 146 8.14 -7.28 -6.74
N TYR A 147 7.55 -8.29 -6.09
CA TYR A 147 6.89 -8.11 -4.78
C TYR A 147 7.85 -7.58 -3.72
N LEU A 148 9.05 -8.17 -3.60
CA LEU A 148 10.02 -7.74 -2.59
C LEU A 148 10.49 -6.30 -2.85
N GLN A 149 10.72 -5.94 -4.11
CA GLN A 149 11.14 -4.60 -4.49
C GLN A 149 10.05 -3.56 -4.20
N SER A 150 8.80 -3.82 -4.61
CA SER A 150 7.67 -2.91 -4.34
C SER A 150 7.44 -2.74 -2.84
N ARG A 151 7.51 -3.83 -2.08
CA ARG A 151 7.37 -3.83 -0.63
C ARG A 151 8.44 -2.97 0.05
N LEU A 152 9.71 -3.20 -0.26
CA LEU A 152 10.82 -2.43 0.32
C LEU A 152 10.77 -0.96 -0.09
N PHE A 153 10.31 -0.67 -1.32
CA PHE A 153 10.08 0.70 -1.76
C PHE A 153 9.03 1.39 -0.90
N VAL A 154 7.85 0.80 -0.68
CA VAL A 154 6.83 1.42 0.20
C VAL A 154 7.37 1.62 1.62
N ILE A 155 8.06 0.62 2.18
CA ILE A 155 8.66 0.70 3.52
C ILE A 155 9.66 1.86 3.64
N SER A 156 10.42 2.19 2.59
CA SER A 156 11.39 3.28 2.65
C SER A 156 10.74 4.66 2.83
N TRP A 157 9.48 4.83 2.43
CA TRP A 157 8.74 6.08 2.56
C TRP A 157 7.97 6.22 3.88
N PHE A 158 7.55 5.11 4.49
CA PHE A 158 6.76 5.09 5.72
C PHE A 158 7.56 4.53 6.91
N PRO A 159 8.34 5.37 7.62
CA PRO A 159 9.25 4.90 8.69
C PRO A 159 8.54 4.31 9.90
N HIS A 160 7.27 4.66 10.12
CA HIS A 160 6.45 4.20 11.24
C HIS A 160 5.50 3.05 10.85
N LEU A 161 5.59 2.54 9.61
CA LEU A 161 4.75 1.46 9.14
C LEU A 161 5.04 0.17 9.92
N VAL A 162 3.98 -0.40 10.48
CA VAL A 162 3.98 -1.63 11.28
C VAL A 162 3.56 -2.81 10.41
N HIS A 163 2.54 -2.63 9.58
CA HIS A 163 2.04 -3.65 8.65
C HIS A 163 1.92 -3.09 7.24
N LEU A 164 2.37 -3.90 6.29
CA LEU A 164 2.17 -3.68 4.87
C LEU A 164 1.55 -4.94 4.28
N ASP A 165 0.40 -4.80 3.66
CA ASP A 165 -0.39 -5.90 3.09
C ASP A 165 -0.68 -6.98 4.14
N ASP A 166 -0.35 -8.23 3.84
CA ASP A 166 -0.61 -9.41 4.67
C ASP A 166 0.43 -9.63 5.79
N ARG A 167 1.50 -8.81 5.87
CA ARG A 167 2.67 -9.09 6.72
C ARG A 167 3.14 -7.89 7.52
N ALA A 168 3.64 -8.17 8.73
CA ALA A 168 4.35 -7.19 9.53
C ALA A 168 5.64 -6.71 8.83
N VAL A 169 6.03 -5.47 9.09
CA VAL A 169 7.30 -4.90 8.64
C VAL A 169 8.37 -5.30 9.65
N THR A 170 9.35 -6.07 9.20
CA THR A 170 10.46 -6.53 10.05
C THR A 170 11.57 -5.48 10.15
N PRO A 171 12.37 -5.48 11.25
CA PRO A 171 13.56 -4.61 11.36
C PRO A 171 14.55 -4.80 10.20
N GLU A 172 14.72 -6.04 9.73
CA GLU A 172 15.61 -6.39 8.62
C GLU A 172 15.12 -5.75 7.31
N GLN A 173 13.82 -5.84 7.01
CA GLN A 173 13.22 -5.17 5.86
C GLN A 173 13.40 -3.65 5.94
N ARG A 174 13.27 -3.06 7.14
CA ARG A 174 13.44 -1.62 7.33
C ARG A 174 14.89 -1.19 7.10
N LEU A 175 15.84 -1.98 7.61
CA LEU A 175 17.27 -1.75 7.38
C LEU A 175 17.60 -1.85 5.88
N GLU A 176 17.08 -2.88 5.23
CA GLU A 176 17.31 -3.14 3.81
C GLU A 176 16.67 -2.07 2.91
N ALA A 177 15.43 -1.66 3.21
CA ALA A 177 14.76 -0.55 2.53
C ALA A 177 15.58 0.74 2.65
N LYS A 178 16.08 1.07 3.85
CA LYS A 178 16.95 2.23 4.06
C LYS A 178 18.28 2.11 3.32
N ARG A 179 18.84 0.90 3.21
CA ARG A 179 20.10 0.62 2.50
C ARG A 179 19.96 0.82 0.99
N LEU A 180 18.87 0.31 0.41
CA LEU A 180 18.60 0.34 -1.02
C LEU A 180 18.10 1.70 -1.51
N PHE A 181 17.28 2.39 -0.71
CA PHE A 181 16.54 3.58 -1.11
C PHE A 181 17.01 4.86 -0.38
N LYS A 182 18.34 5.05 -0.24
CA LYS A 182 18.91 6.21 0.48
C LYS A 182 18.42 7.56 -0.07
N ARG A 183 18.11 8.49 0.85
CA ARG A 183 17.48 9.82 0.63
C ARG A 183 18.10 10.73 -0.46
N PRO A 184 19.43 10.77 -0.73
CA PRO A 184 19.96 11.65 -1.76
C PRO A 184 19.39 11.39 -3.16
N LEU A 185 18.94 10.15 -3.43
CA LEU A 185 18.30 9.80 -4.70
C LEU A 185 16.85 10.31 -4.77
N PHE A 186 16.15 10.40 -3.64
CA PHE A 186 14.73 10.77 -3.58
C PHE A 186 14.50 12.27 -3.56
N ASP A 187 15.41 13.03 -2.95
CA ASP A 187 15.35 14.50 -2.98
C ASP A 187 15.55 15.01 -4.43
N GLN A 188 16.42 14.38 -5.23
CA GLN A 188 16.57 14.68 -6.67
C GLN A 188 15.32 14.35 -7.51
N ILE A 189 14.58 13.30 -7.14
CA ILE A 189 13.33 12.90 -7.83
C ILE A 189 12.15 13.78 -7.38
N ALA A 190 12.19 14.28 -6.14
CA ALA A 190 11.15 15.15 -5.62
C ALA A 190 11.09 16.50 -6.37
N GLU A 191 12.25 16.99 -6.82
CA GLU A 191 12.42 18.24 -7.57
C GLU A 191 12.24 18.08 -9.09
N THR A 192 12.44 16.89 -9.65
CA THR A 192 12.34 16.67 -11.10
C THR A 192 10.95 16.11 -11.48
N THR A 193 10.18 16.85 -12.28
CA THR A 193 8.81 16.47 -12.73
C THR A 193 8.78 15.24 -13.66
N GLN A 194 9.94 14.70 -14.03
CA GLN A 194 10.10 13.45 -14.77
C GLN A 194 10.96 12.49 -13.96
N VAL A 195 10.44 11.28 -13.74
CA VAL A 195 11.23 10.16 -13.21
C VAL A 195 12.36 9.89 -14.21
N PRO A 196 13.64 10.03 -13.81
CA PRO A 196 14.74 9.76 -14.72
C PRO A 196 14.65 8.33 -15.28
N GLU A 197 14.87 8.14 -16.58
CA GLU A 197 14.89 6.81 -17.22
C GLU A 197 15.85 5.83 -16.54
N CYS A 198 16.83 6.33 -15.77
CA CYS A 198 17.75 5.52 -14.97
C CYS A 198 17.05 4.72 -13.87
N LEU A 199 15.86 5.10 -13.39
CA LEU A 199 15.08 4.35 -12.39
C LEU A 199 14.18 3.28 -13.02
N LYS A 200 13.64 3.54 -14.22
CA LYS A 200 13.07 2.47 -15.07
C LYS A 200 14.16 1.44 -15.41
N HIS A 201 15.37 1.91 -15.69
CA HIS A 201 16.54 1.05 -15.90
C HIS A 201 17.09 0.45 -14.60
N LEU A 202 16.89 1.04 -13.42
CA LEU A 202 17.32 0.46 -12.15
C LEU A 202 16.52 -0.80 -11.84
N HIS A 203 15.23 -0.82 -12.19
CA HIS A 203 14.43 -2.04 -12.18
C HIS A 203 15.04 -3.13 -13.09
N ASN A 204 15.43 -2.80 -14.33
CA ASN A 204 16.07 -3.74 -15.26
C ASN A 204 17.51 -4.14 -14.85
N LYS A 205 18.30 -3.22 -14.30
CA LYS A 205 19.71 -3.44 -13.93
C LYS A 205 19.84 -4.13 -12.57
N MET A 206 18.94 -3.90 -11.62
CA MET A 206 18.89 -4.67 -10.37
C MET A 206 18.38 -6.10 -10.58
N SER A 207 17.46 -6.31 -11.54
CA SER A 207 17.15 -7.65 -12.05
C SER A 207 18.41 -8.36 -12.56
N SER A 208 19.27 -7.66 -13.34
CA SER A 208 20.54 -8.22 -13.84
C SER A 208 21.63 -8.45 -12.78
N ILE A 209 21.61 -7.72 -11.66
CA ILE A 209 22.58 -7.88 -10.56
C ILE A 209 22.20 -9.06 -9.65
N LEU A 210 20.90 -9.34 -9.49
CA LEU A 210 20.40 -10.49 -8.75
C LEU A 210 20.32 -11.76 -9.61
N SER A 211 20.32 -11.63 -10.94
CA SER A 211 20.49 -12.73 -11.89
C SER A 211 21.96 -12.87 -12.34
N LYS A 212 22.87 -13.24 -11.43
CA LYS A 212 24.13 -13.88 -11.86
C LYS A 212 24.06 -15.40 -11.68
N PRO A 213 24.64 -16.17 -12.62
CA PRO A 213 24.24 -17.53 -12.89
C PRO A 213 24.73 -18.50 -11.81
N ALA A 214 24.01 -19.61 -11.69
CA ALA A 214 24.43 -20.79 -10.96
C ALA A 214 25.89 -21.17 -11.29
N LEU A 215 26.59 -21.63 -10.26
CA LEU A 215 27.95 -22.16 -10.27
C LEU A 215 28.20 -23.10 -11.47
N PRO A 216 29.41 -23.11 -12.05
CA PRO A 216 29.70 -23.97 -13.19
C PRO A 216 29.60 -25.45 -12.79
N VAL A 217 28.69 -26.17 -13.45
CA VAL A 217 28.62 -27.62 -13.41
C VAL A 217 29.94 -28.16 -13.98
N ARG A 218 30.65 -28.92 -13.13
CA ARG A 218 31.89 -29.63 -13.44
C ARG A 218 31.69 -30.48 -14.71
N SER A 219 32.42 -30.16 -15.77
CA SER A 219 32.43 -30.94 -17.00
C SER A 219 32.96 -32.36 -16.71
N LYS A 220 32.15 -33.38 -17.03
CA LYS A 220 32.63 -34.76 -17.09
C LYS A 220 33.54 -34.90 -18.32
N VAL A 221 34.76 -35.33 -18.07
CA VAL A 221 35.78 -35.69 -19.07
C VAL A 221 35.25 -36.81 -19.98
N PRO A 222 35.39 -36.73 -21.32
CA PRO A 222 35.16 -37.87 -22.18
C PRO A 222 36.37 -38.81 -22.12
N LYS A 223 36.13 -40.09 -21.78
CA LYS A 223 37.13 -41.15 -21.91
C LYS A 223 37.44 -41.34 -23.40
N GLY A 224 38.69 -41.09 -23.78
CA GLY A 224 39.21 -41.44 -25.09
C GLY A 224 39.24 -42.95 -25.27
N SER A 225 38.69 -43.42 -26.39
CA SER A 225 38.92 -44.77 -26.92
C SER A 225 40.25 -44.78 -27.66
N ASN A 226 41.30 -45.30 -27.03
CA ASN A 226 42.53 -45.65 -27.73
C ASN A 226 42.30 -46.97 -28.48
N PHE A 227 42.48 -46.92 -29.80
CA PHE A 227 42.77 -48.09 -30.62
C PHE A 227 44.20 -48.56 -30.31
N ILE A 228 44.38 -49.85 -30.09
CA ILE A 228 45.66 -50.55 -30.27
C ILE A 228 45.36 -51.80 -31.10
N ILE A 229 46.25 -51.99 -32.09
CA ILE A 229 46.40 -53.06 -33.08
C ILE A 229 46.45 -54.44 -32.43
#